data_AF-A0A7W0V6L8-F1
#
_entry.id   AF-A0A7W0V6L8-F1
#
_cell.length_a   1.000
_cell.length_b   1.000
_cell.length_c   1.000
_cell.angle_alpha   90.00
_cell.angle_beta   90.00
_cell.angle_gamma   90.00
#
_symmetry.space_group_name_H-M   'P 1'
#
loop_
_entity.id
_entity.type
_entity.pdbx_description
1 polymer ?
#
loop_
_entity_poly.entity_id
_entity_poly.type
_entity_poly.pdbx_seq_one_letter_code
_entity_poly.pdbx_strand_id
1 'polypeptide(L)'
;ALLPPRMEGGISTSPLSYKTWIDADDEATWDLLIRNLVRIAVALVRLRQDQGTLIHLDIEPEPDGLLGTFGELADFYEARLLPAGAILLAAELGVSEAEASDCLLEHLRVCFDACHVAVGYEDPATLLDRFVALGIRVGKIQLSSALKVPLPEDAGERNDTALALRPFADSTYLHQVIQRNRDGSFVHYPDLPDALPAIFAEDAAEWRVHFHVPIFVDRYATFGSTQDELRRVLTLVRERRLTPHLEIDTYTWDVLPQALKAELLESIGREYAWALDVF
;
A
#
# COMPACT_ATOMS: atom_id res chain seq x y z
N ALA A 1 25.02 1.21 -17.56
CA ALA A 1 23.59 0.84 -17.68
C ALA A 1 22.96 0.93 -16.30
N LEU A 2 21.74 1.45 -16.18
CA LEU A 2 21.04 1.60 -14.90
C LEU A 2 20.47 0.27 -14.37
N LEU A 3 20.16 -0.67 -15.27
CA LEU A 3 19.63 -2.00 -14.96
C LEU A 3 20.40 -3.10 -15.70
N PRO A 4 20.30 -4.36 -15.23
CA PRO A 4 20.72 -5.52 -16.01
C PRO A 4 20.01 -5.60 -17.36
N PRO A 5 20.64 -6.19 -18.40
CA PRO A 5 20.02 -6.32 -19.72
C PRO A 5 18.66 -7.04 -19.66
N ARG A 6 17.67 -6.49 -20.37
CA ARG A 6 16.29 -7.04 -20.50
C ARG A 6 15.47 -7.03 -19.20
N MET A 7 15.86 -6.27 -18.20
CA MET A 7 15.11 -6.10 -16.96
C MET A 7 14.33 -4.77 -16.98
N GLU A 8 13.12 -4.76 -16.44
CA GLU A 8 12.42 -3.52 -16.06
C GLU A 8 12.71 -3.18 -14.59
N GLY A 9 12.59 -1.91 -14.21
CA GLY A 9 12.83 -1.46 -12.83
C GLY A 9 11.68 -0.64 -12.29
N GLY A 10 11.20 -1.00 -11.10
CA GLY A 10 10.22 -0.24 -10.34
C GLY A 10 10.85 0.55 -9.21
N ILE A 11 10.39 1.77 -9.00
CA ILE A 11 10.76 2.64 -7.88
C ILE A 11 9.47 2.99 -7.13
N SER A 12 9.33 2.51 -5.89
CA SER A 12 8.18 2.86 -5.04
C SER A 12 8.26 4.32 -4.59
N THR A 13 7.12 4.98 -4.46
CA THR A 13 6.98 6.33 -3.89
C THR A 13 5.76 6.41 -2.99
N SER A 14 5.85 7.26 -1.96
CA SER A 14 4.75 7.64 -1.08
C SER A 14 3.51 8.13 -1.85
N PRO A 15 2.32 8.19 -1.21
CA PRO A 15 1.03 8.55 -1.83
C PRO A 15 0.90 10.05 -2.14
N LEU A 16 1.86 10.59 -2.89
CA LEU A 16 2.05 12.01 -3.24
C LEU A 16 2.43 12.92 -2.08
N SER A 17 1.70 12.86 -0.97
CA SER A 17 1.93 13.64 0.25
C SER A 17 1.26 12.98 1.45
N TYR A 18 1.53 13.49 2.64
CA TYR A 18 0.73 13.20 3.84
C TYR A 18 -0.53 14.07 3.84
N LYS A 19 -1.72 13.50 4.09
CA LYS A 19 -3.01 14.19 3.91
C LYS A 19 -3.12 15.47 4.74
N THR A 20 -2.55 15.48 5.95
CA THR A 20 -2.64 16.65 6.85
C THR A 20 -1.69 17.80 6.50
N TRP A 21 -0.72 17.60 5.60
CA TRP A 21 0.24 18.64 5.21
C TRP A 21 -0.27 19.57 4.12
N ILE A 22 -1.35 19.18 3.44
CA ILE A 22 -1.84 19.88 2.26
C ILE A 22 -3.34 20.09 2.36
N ASP A 23 -3.82 21.12 1.68
CA ASP A 23 -5.25 21.36 1.49
C ASP A 23 -5.71 20.57 0.26
N ALA A 24 -6.44 19.47 0.49
CA ALA A 24 -6.93 18.63 -0.60
C ALA A 24 -8.05 19.30 -1.42
N ASP A 25 -8.63 20.39 -0.94
CA ASP A 25 -9.62 21.19 -1.66
C ASP A 25 -8.97 22.25 -2.58
N ASP A 26 -7.65 22.47 -2.45
CA ASP A 26 -6.91 23.41 -3.31
C ASP A 26 -6.48 22.76 -4.64
N GLU A 27 -7.14 23.15 -5.72
CA GLU A 27 -6.82 22.70 -7.08
C GLU A 27 -5.39 23.08 -7.52
N ALA A 28 -4.81 24.17 -7.00
CA ALA A 28 -3.43 24.54 -7.32
C ALA A 28 -2.42 23.53 -6.77
N THR A 29 -2.74 22.92 -5.62
CA THR A 29 -1.95 21.83 -5.03
C THR A 29 -1.97 20.59 -5.92
N TRP A 30 -3.15 20.16 -6.40
CA TRP A 30 -3.26 19.03 -7.32
C TRP A 30 -2.52 19.27 -8.64
N ASP A 31 -2.66 20.47 -9.21
CA ASP A 31 -1.92 20.90 -10.39
C ASP A 31 -0.41 20.75 -10.22
N LEU A 32 0.12 21.15 -9.06
CA LEU A 32 1.55 21.04 -8.76
C LEU A 32 2.00 19.58 -8.65
N LEU A 33 1.22 18.72 -7.99
CA LEU A 33 1.49 17.29 -7.86
C LEU A 33 1.53 16.62 -9.24
N ILE A 34 0.53 16.87 -10.08
CA ILE A 34 0.45 16.30 -11.44
C ILE A 34 1.63 16.78 -12.30
N ARG A 35 1.99 18.06 -12.25
CA ARG A 35 3.17 18.59 -12.97
C ARG A 35 4.45 17.87 -12.57
N ASN A 36 4.64 17.57 -11.28
CA ASN A 36 5.82 16.83 -10.83
C ASN A 36 5.83 15.37 -11.28
N LEU A 37 4.68 14.68 -11.25
CA LEU A 37 4.55 13.33 -11.81
C LEU A 37 4.83 13.31 -13.32
N VAL A 38 4.30 14.29 -14.07
CA VAL A 38 4.55 14.43 -15.52
C VAL A 38 6.04 14.66 -15.79
N ARG A 39 6.72 15.50 -14.99
CA ARG A 39 8.18 15.71 -15.13
C ARG A 39 8.97 14.41 -14.97
N ILE A 40 8.55 13.54 -14.04
CA ILE A 40 9.14 12.22 -13.86
C ILE A 40 8.83 11.35 -15.09
N ALA A 41 7.57 11.28 -15.53
CA ALA A 41 7.17 10.52 -16.70
C ALA A 41 7.95 10.93 -17.97
N VAL A 42 8.14 12.23 -18.22
CA VAL A 42 8.99 12.74 -19.33
C VAL A 42 10.39 12.13 -19.27
N ALA A 43 11.03 12.14 -18.09
CA ALA A 43 12.37 11.62 -17.93
C ALA A 43 12.43 10.10 -18.17
N LEU A 44 11.43 9.35 -17.69
CA LEU A 44 11.36 7.90 -17.85
C LEU A 44 11.05 7.49 -19.31
N VAL A 45 10.17 8.21 -20.01
CA VAL A 45 9.89 8.00 -21.43
C VAL A 45 11.14 8.24 -22.27
N ARG A 46 11.84 9.36 -22.06
CA ARG A 46 13.09 9.67 -22.77
C ARG A 46 14.16 8.62 -22.49
N LEU A 47 14.31 8.19 -21.24
CA LEU A 47 15.24 7.11 -20.88
C LEU A 47 14.94 5.81 -21.65
N ARG A 48 13.67 5.44 -21.77
CA ARG A 48 13.25 4.27 -22.53
C ARG A 48 13.54 4.43 -24.02
N GLN A 49 13.28 5.60 -24.60
CA GLN A 49 13.55 5.88 -26.01
C GLN A 49 15.06 5.84 -26.33
N ASP A 50 15.88 6.41 -25.45
CA ASP A 50 17.32 6.54 -25.67
C ASP A 50 18.10 5.24 -25.37
N GLN A 51 17.67 4.48 -24.35
CA GLN A 51 18.43 3.35 -23.82
C GLN A 51 17.68 2.01 -23.88
N GLY A 52 16.42 2.00 -24.34
CA GLY A 52 15.57 0.81 -24.35
C GLY A 52 15.23 0.28 -22.96
N THR A 53 15.52 1.03 -21.89
CA THR A 53 15.36 0.60 -20.50
C THR A 53 14.01 1.09 -19.98
N LEU A 54 13.16 0.16 -19.52
CA LEU A 54 11.88 0.48 -18.90
C LEU A 54 12.07 0.66 -17.40
N ILE A 55 11.83 1.88 -16.92
CA ILE A 55 11.73 2.19 -15.49
C ILE A 55 10.36 2.81 -15.25
N HIS A 56 9.70 2.44 -14.17
CA HIS A 56 8.43 2.99 -13.73
C HIS A 56 8.50 3.46 -12.28
N LEU A 57 7.71 4.48 -11.97
CA LEU A 57 7.45 4.96 -10.62
C LEU A 57 6.16 4.30 -10.13
N ASP A 58 6.22 3.64 -8.99
CA ASP A 58 5.14 2.88 -8.38
C ASP A 58 4.57 3.66 -7.20
N ILE A 59 3.42 4.31 -7.40
CA ILE A 59 2.74 5.05 -6.34
C ILE A 59 2.12 4.05 -5.36
N GLU A 60 2.48 4.18 -4.09
CA GLU A 60 2.02 3.34 -3.00
C GLU A 60 0.96 4.08 -2.18
N PRO A 61 -0.33 3.70 -2.28
CA PRO A 61 -1.34 4.16 -1.34
C PRO A 61 -1.03 3.65 0.06
N GLU A 62 -1.20 4.50 1.07
CA GLU A 62 -0.91 4.19 2.48
C GLU A 62 -1.92 4.92 3.38
N PRO A 63 -2.44 4.30 4.46
CA PRO A 63 -3.30 4.98 5.43
C PRO A 63 -2.77 6.36 5.86
N ASP A 64 -3.66 7.34 5.97
CA ASP A 64 -3.38 8.78 6.20
C ASP A 64 -2.54 9.50 5.13
N GLY A 65 -2.10 8.81 4.08
CA GLY A 65 -1.60 9.42 2.85
C GLY A 65 -2.65 10.26 2.14
N LEU A 66 -2.22 11.18 1.26
CA LEU A 66 -3.14 11.94 0.41
C LEU A 66 -3.98 11.00 -0.46
N LEU A 67 -3.35 9.95 -0.98
CA LEU A 67 -4.01 8.79 -1.57
C LEU A 67 -4.00 7.65 -0.54
N GLY A 68 -4.96 7.70 0.37
CA GLY A 68 -5.03 6.85 1.56
C GLY A 68 -5.48 5.41 1.30
N THR A 69 -6.07 5.16 0.13
CA THR A 69 -6.58 3.85 -0.30
C THR A 69 -6.27 3.63 -1.78
N PHE A 70 -6.32 2.38 -2.23
CA PHE A 70 -6.17 2.05 -3.64
C PHE A 70 -7.37 2.54 -4.46
N GLY A 71 -8.56 2.62 -3.86
CA GLY A 71 -9.72 3.31 -4.41
C GLY A 71 -9.46 4.80 -4.69
N GLU A 72 -8.90 5.53 -3.73
CA GLU A 72 -8.52 6.95 -3.88
C GLU A 72 -7.44 7.13 -4.98
N LEU A 73 -6.51 6.18 -5.11
CA LEU A 73 -5.53 6.18 -6.21
C LEU A 73 -6.23 6.02 -7.58
N ALA A 74 -7.17 5.09 -7.71
CA ALA A 74 -7.93 4.92 -8.96
C ALA A 74 -8.73 6.18 -9.31
N ASP A 75 -9.39 6.79 -8.31
CA ASP A 75 -10.11 8.06 -8.47
C ASP A 75 -9.17 9.17 -8.96
N PHE A 76 -7.97 9.26 -8.38
CA PHE A 76 -6.95 10.22 -8.79
C PHE A 76 -6.51 10.01 -10.25
N TYR A 77 -6.28 8.77 -10.69
CA TYR A 77 -5.93 8.49 -12.08
C TYR A 77 -7.03 8.91 -13.04
N GLU A 78 -8.26 8.50 -12.76
CA GLU A 78 -9.43 8.72 -13.60
C GLU A 78 -9.81 10.21 -13.69
N ALA A 79 -9.90 10.89 -12.54
CA ALA A 79 -10.43 12.24 -12.47
C ALA A 79 -9.38 13.34 -12.68
N ARG A 80 -8.09 13.05 -12.41
CA ARG A 80 -7.04 14.09 -12.33
C ARG A 80 -5.83 13.78 -13.21
N LEU A 81 -5.11 12.68 -12.94
CA LEU A 81 -3.83 12.42 -13.60
C LEU A 81 -3.97 12.18 -15.11
N LEU A 82 -4.89 11.32 -15.55
CA LEU A 82 -5.02 11.03 -16.99
C LEU A 82 -5.54 12.26 -17.76
N PRO A 83 -6.60 12.97 -17.33
CA PRO A 83 -7.10 14.14 -18.07
C PRO A 83 -6.09 15.29 -18.14
N ALA A 84 -5.47 15.67 -17.01
CA ALA A 84 -4.56 16.81 -16.98
C ALA A 84 -3.11 16.44 -17.36
N GLY A 85 -2.64 15.30 -16.87
CA GLY A 85 -1.28 14.84 -17.10
C GLY A 85 -1.02 14.48 -18.56
N ALA A 86 -2.00 13.89 -19.28
CA ALA A 86 -1.80 13.53 -20.68
C ALA A 86 -1.61 14.78 -21.55
N ILE A 87 -2.35 15.86 -21.29
CA ILE A 87 -2.19 17.15 -21.98
C ILE A 87 -0.77 17.70 -21.74
N LEU A 88 -0.32 17.72 -20.49
CA LEU A 88 1.00 18.24 -20.12
C LEU A 88 2.13 17.40 -20.74
N LEU A 89 2.02 16.07 -20.68
CA LEU A 89 3.03 15.17 -21.22
C LEU A 89 3.08 15.21 -22.75
N ALA A 90 1.92 15.29 -23.42
CA ALA A 90 1.82 15.44 -24.87
C ALA A 90 2.56 16.69 -25.37
N ALA A 91 2.40 17.82 -24.67
CA ALA A 91 3.09 19.06 -24.99
C ALA A 91 4.63 18.94 -24.82
N GLU A 92 5.10 18.26 -23.78
CA GLU A 92 6.53 18.06 -23.50
C GLU A 92 7.23 17.08 -24.45
N LEU A 93 6.49 16.10 -24.99
CA LEU A 93 7.02 15.07 -25.88
C LEU A 93 6.71 15.30 -27.36
N GLY A 94 5.78 16.20 -27.70
CA GLY A 94 5.33 16.43 -29.07
C GLY A 94 4.54 15.28 -29.66
N VAL A 95 3.74 14.58 -28.84
CA VAL A 95 2.91 13.42 -29.21
C VAL A 95 1.43 13.72 -29.00
N SER A 96 0.53 12.81 -29.41
CA SER A 96 -0.90 12.95 -29.13
C SER A 96 -1.23 12.72 -27.65
N GLU A 97 -2.36 13.25 -27.16
CA GLU A 97 -2.83 13.00 -25.79
C GLU A 97 -3.08 11.51 -25.52
N ALA A 98 -3.52 10.75 -26.52
CA ALA A 98 -3.70 9.31 -26.40
C ALA A 98 -2.36 8.59 -26.16
N GLU A 99 -1.34 8.90 -26.96
CA GLU A 99 0.02 8.35 -26.78
C GLU A 99 0.63 8.78 -25.45
N ALA A 100 0.38 10.03 -25.02
CA ALA A 100 0.83 10.53 -23.72
C ALA A 100 0.13 9.80 -22.56
N SER A 101 -1.17 9.51 -22.66
CA SER A 101 -1.89 8.70 -21.68
C SER A 101 -1.30 7.30 -21.55
N ASP A 102 -1.00 6.65 -22.69
CA ASP A 102 -0.32 5.34 -22.70
C ASP A 102 1.07 5.41 -22.04
N CYS A 103 1.81 6.50 -22.26
CA CYS A 103 3.11 6.73 -21.61
C CYS A 103 2.97 6.92 -20.09
N LEU A 104 1.95 7.65 -19.64
CA LEU A 104 1.67 7.81 -18.20
C LEU A 104 1.37 6.45 -17.57
N LEU A 105 0.47 5.66 -18.14
CA LEU A 105 0.10 4.33 -17.63
C LEU A 105 1.26 3.32 -17.70
N GLU A 106 2.21 3.51 -18.62
CA GLU A 106 3.40 2.67 -18.73
C GLU A 106 4.43 2.97 -17.63
N HIS A 107 4.61 4.24 -17.28
CA HIS A 107 5.71 4.73 -16.43
C HIS A 107 5.28 5.17 -15.02
N LEU A 108 3.99 5.44 -14.80
CA LEU A 108 3.39 5.68 -13.50
C LEU A 108 2.44 4.52 -13.21
N ARG A 109 2.83 3.70 -12.25
CA ARG A 109 2.21 2.43 -11.91
C ARG A 109 1.86 2.41 -10.42
N VAL A 110 1.37 1.28 -9.95
CA VAL A 110 0.99 1.07 -8.55
C VAL A 110 2.02 0.19 -7.85
N CYS A 111 2.43 0.61 -6.65
CA CYS A 111 3.03 -0.28 -5.66
C CYS A 111 1.88 -0.89 -4.86
N PHE A 112 1.64 -2.19 -5.04
CA PHE A 112 0.52 -2.89 -4.43
C PHE A 112 0.95 -3.56 -3.13
N ASP A 113 0.87 -2.80 -2.04
CA ASP A 113 1.14 -3.31 -0.70
C ASP A 113 -0.08 -4.08 -0.14
N ALA A 114 0.14 -5.35 0.22
CA ALA A 114 -0.92 -6.22 0.73
C ALA A 114 -1.39 -5.85 2.15
N CYS A 115 -0.50 -5.30 2.98
CA CYS A 115 -0.83 -4.74 4.30
C CYS A 115 -1.76 -3.53 4.16
N HIS A 116 -1.46 -2.57 3.29
CA HIS A 116 -2.27 -1.37 3.09
C HIS A 116 -3.67 -1.71 2.55
N VAL A 117 -3.76 -2.61 1.56
CA VAL A 117 -5.05 -3.12 1.07
C VAL A 117 -5.86 -3.76 2.20
N ALA A 118 -5.20 -4.56 3.03
CA ALA A 118 -5.85 -5.19 4.15
C ALA A 118 -6.29 -4.15 5.19
N VAL A 119 -5.43 -3.24 5.64
CA VAL A 119 -5.79 -2.20 6.61
C VAL A 119 -6.96 -1.35 6.12
N GLY A 120 -6.98 -0.99 4.83
CA GLY A 120 -8.08 -0.26 4.18
C GLY A 120 -9.39 -1.04 4.00
N TYR A 121 -9.45 -2.33 4.39
CA TYR A 121 -10.58 -3.24 4.16
C TYR A 121 -11.01 -3.35 2.68
N GLU A 122 -10.07 -3.14 1.75
CA GLU A 122 -10.38 -3.16 0.33
C GLU A 122 -10.37 -4.59 -0.23
N ASP A 123 -11.25 -4.89 -1.21
CA ASP A 123 -11.22 -6.17 -1.90
C ASP A 123 -10.22 -6.13 -3.08
N PRO A 124 -9.13 -6.92 -3.05
CA PRO A 124 -8.08 -6.83 -4.04
C PRO A 124 -8.55 -7.21 -5.46
N ALA A 125 -9.50 -8.13 -5.60
CA ALA A 125 -10.00 -8.51 -6.93
C ALA A 125 -10.78 -7.36 -7.58
N THR A 126 -11.67 -6.72 -6.81
CA THR A 126 -12.45 -5.55 -7.24
C THR A 126 -11.54 -4.37 -7.61
N LEU A 127 -10.51 -4.10 -6.80
CA LEU A 127 -9.52 -3.05 -7.10
C LEU A 127 -8.75 -3.32 -8.39
N LEU A 128 -8.27 -4.56 -8.58
CA LEU A 128 -7.54 -4.93 -9.78
C LEU A 128 -8.43 -4.88 -11.04
N ASP A 129 -9.71 -5.24 -10.93
CA ASP A 129 -10.67 -5.08 -12.04
C ASP A 129 -10.82 -3.61 -12.42
N ARG A 130 -10.88 -2.70 -11.43
CA ARG A 130 -10.91 -1.26 -11.65
C ARG A 130 -9.62 -0.74 -12.30
N PHE A 131 -8.46 -1.19 -11.83
CA PHE A 131 -7.17 -0.82 -12.44
C PHE A 131 -7.08 -1.27 -13.89
N VAL A 132 -7.52 -2.49 -14.20
CA VAL A 132 -7.60 -2.99 -15.59
C VAL A 132 -8.51 -2.10 -16.45
N ALA A 133 -9.68 -1.71 -15.94
CA ALA A 133 -10.60 -0.83 -16.66
C ALA A 133 -10.01 0.54 -16.97
N LEU A 134 -9.16 1.08 -16.08
CA LEU A 134 -8.45 2.36 -16.26
C LEU A 134 -7.10 2.22 -16.98
N GLY A 135 -6.67 0.99 -17.31
CA GLY A 135 -5.35 0.71 -17.89
C GLY A 135 -4.18 0.87 -16.91
N ILE A 136 -4.46 1.07 -15.61
CA ILE A 136 -3.46 1.21 -14.55
C ILE A 136 -2.74 -0.13 -14.37
N ARG A 137 -1.41 -0.07 -14.36
CA ARG A 137 -0.56 -1.27 -14.22
C ARG A 137 -0.01 -1.34 -12.80
N VAL A 138 0.10 -2.56 -12.27
CA VAL A 138 0.81 -2.84 -11.03
C VAL A 138 2.28 -3.05 -11.37
N GLY A 139 3.16 -2.24 -10.80
CA GLY A 139 4.59 -2.35 -11.04
C GLY A 139 5.29 -3.28 -10.06
N LYS A 140 4.83 -3.31 -8.80
CA LYS A 140 5.38 -4.13 -7.72
C LYS A 140 4.29 -4.59 -6.77
N ILE A 141 4.47 -5.76 -6.16
CA ILE A 141 3.72 -6.19 -4.98
C ILE A 141 4.65 -6.17 -3.76
N GLN A 142 4.24 -5.51 -2.68
CA GLN A 142 4.86 -5.70 -1.37
C GLN A 142 4.13 -6.83 -0.63
N LEU A 143 4.91 -7.85 -0.27
CA LEU A 143 4.49 -8.98 0.54
C LEU A 143 4.62 -8.55 2.00
N SER A 144 3.52 -8.04 2.53
CA SER A 144 3.41 -7.48 3.87
C SER A 144 2.11 -7.94 4.52
N SER A 145 2.04 -7.83 5.85
CA SER A 145 0.88 -8.19 6.64
C SER A 145 0.73 -7.24 7.82
N ALA A 146 -0.51 -6.91 8.19
CA ALA A 146 -0.86 -6.13 9.36
C ALA A 146 -1.34 -7.01 10.53
N LEU A 147 -1.53 -6.38 11.69
CA LEU A 147 -2.28 -6.98 12.80
C LEU A 147 -3.79 -6.93 12.52
N LYS A 148 -4.47 -8.03 12.81
CA LYS A 148 -5.92 -8.19 12.71
C LYS A 148 -6.48 -8.53 14.08
N VAL A 149 -7.29 -7.65 14.64
CA VAL A 149 -7.69 -7.68 16.06
C VAL A 149 -9.22 -7.76 16.15
N PRO A 150 -9.80 -8.96 16.25
CA PRO A 150 -11.21 -9.11 16.57
C PRO A 150 -11.52 -8.52 17.95
N LEU A 151 -12.58 -7.72 18.06
CA LEU A 151 -12.97 -7.09 19.32
C LEU A 151 -14.18 -7.81 19.93
N PRO A 152 -14.01 -8.46 21.09
CA PRO A 152 -15.08 -9.23 21.74
C PRO A 152 -16.20 -8.31 22.26
N GLU A 153 -17.37 -8.87 22.59
CA GLU A 153 -18.43 -8.12 23.27
C GLU A 153 -18.10 -7.83 24.73
N ASP A 154 -17.33 -8.71 25.38
CA ASP A 154 -16.97 -8.57 26.79
C ASP A 154 -15.94 -7.46 27.02
N ALA A 155 -16.25 -6.57 27.96
CA ALA A 155 -15.40 -5.42 28.30
C ALA A 155 -14.07 -5.82 28.98
N GLY A 156 -14.06 -6.94 29.71
CA GLY A 156 -12.85 -7.49 30.32
C GLY A 156 -11.88 -8.01 29.25
N GLU A 157 -12.38 -8.78 28.28
CA GLU A 157 -11.57 -9.26 27.15
C GLU A 157 -11.07 -8.10 26.26
N ARG A 158 -11.83 -7.01 26.12
CA ARG A 158 -11.35 -5.77 25.47
C ARG A 158 -10.20 -5.12 26.22
N ASN A 159 -10.24 -5.11 27.55
CA ASN A 159 -9.14 -4.59 28.35
C ASN A 159 -7.87 -5.43 28.16
N ASP A 160 -7.99 -6.76 28.12
CA ASP A 160 -6.85 -7.65 27.86
C ASP A 160 -6.27 -7.44 26.46
N THR A 161 -7.15 -7.25 25.46
CA THR A 161 -6.78 -6.88 24.09
C THR A 161 -5.99 -5.56 24.06
N ALA A 162 -6.48 -4.54 24.77
CA ALA A 162 -5.80 -3.25 24.89
C ALA A 162 -4.40 -3.38 25.50
N LEU A 163 -4.26 -4.17 26.57
CA LEU A 163 -2.98 -4.42 27.23
C LEU A 163 -2.00 -5.14 26.30
N ALA A 164 -2.48 -6.09 25.51
CA ALA A 164 -1.66 -6.84 24.56
C ALA A 164 -1.26 -6.01 23.32
N LEU A 165 -2.00 -4.94 22.98
CA LEU A 165 -1.66 -4.02 21.89
C LEU A 165 -0.62 -2.96 22.28
N ARG A 166 -0.55 -2.56 23.56
CA ARG A 166 0.39 -1.53 24.05
C ARG A 166 1.85 -1.73 23.63
N PRO A 167 2.41 -2.96 23.61
CA PRO A 167 3.79 -3.17 23.16
C PRO A 167 4.06 -2.84 21.68
N PHE A 168 3.02 -2.73 20.85
CA PHE A 168 3.14 -2.33 19.44
C PHE A 168 3.04 -0.81 19.24
N ALA A 169 2.71 -0.05 20.28
CA ALA A 169 2.66 1.40 20.22
C ALA A 169 4.07 1.99 20.42
N ASP A 170 4.92 1.86 19.41
CA ASP A 170 6.24 2.51 19.41
C ASP A 170 6.15 3.97 18.95
N SER A 171 7.20 4.76 19.24
CA SER A 171 7.21 6.20 18.98
C SER A 171 7.88 6.60 17.65
N THR A 172 8.34 5.63 16.88
CA THR A 172 9.11 5.83 15.65
C THR A 172 8.20 5.89 14.44
N TYR A 173 7.21 4.99 14.41
CA TYR A 173 6.28 4.85 13.30
C TYR A 173 4.85 5.19 13.75
N LEU A 174 4.06 5.68 12.81
CA LEU A 174 2.61 5.79 13.00
C LEU A 174 2.00 4.42 12.70
N HIS A 175 1.11 3.98 13.58
CA HIS A 175 0.41 2.71 13.49
C HIS A 175 -1.08 2.97 13.26
N GLN A 176 -1.42 3.49 12.08
CA GLN A 176 -2.81 3.85 11.77
C GLN A 176 -3.75 2.67 12.04
N VAL A 177 -4.85 2.95 12.72
CA VAL A 177 -5.85 1.93 13.06
C VAL A 177 -7.13 2.22 12.29
N ILE A 178 -7.60 1.23 11.53
CA ILE A 178 -8.92 1.28 10.92
C ILE A 178 -9.82 0.30 11.66
N GLN A 179 -10.79 0.86 12.39
CA GLN A 179 -11.84 0.12 13.07
C GLN A 179 -12.97 -0.15 12.09
N ARG A 180 -13.41 -1.40 12.01
CA ARG A 180 -14.68 -1.79 11.40
C ARG A 180 -15.72 -2.00 12.50
N ASN A 181 -16.82 -1.29 12.38
CA ASN A 181 -17.98 -1.44 13.25
C ASN A 181 -18.84 -2.64 12.81
N ARG A 182 -19.72 -3.10 13.70
CA ARG A 182 -20.65 -4.20 13.45
C ARG A 182 -21.64 -3.91 12.31
N ASP A 183 -21.94 -2.64 12.06
CA ASP A 183 -22.78 -2.19 10.94
C ASP A 183 -22.02 -2.08 9.61
N GLY A 184 -20.70 -2.31 9.62
CA GLY A 184 -19.82 -2.20 8.46
C GLY A 184 -19.23 -0.81 8.23
N SER A 185 -19.57 0.19 9.04
CA SER A 185 -18.92 1.51 8.98
C SER A 185 -17.47 1.45 9.49
N PHE A 186 -16.67 2.44 9.09
CA PHE A 186 -15.27 2.54 9.47
C PHE A 186 -14.98 3.78 10.32
N VAL A 187 -14.07 3.63 11.28
CA VAL A 187 -13.49 4.74 12.04
C VAL A 187 -11.97 4.67 11.91
N HIS A 188 -11.36 5.81 11.59
CA HIS A 188 -9.92 5.92 11.33
C HIS A 188 -9.25 6.63 12.50
N TYR A 189 -8.13 6.08 12.95
CA TYR A 189 -7.26 6.67 13.96
C TYR A 189 -5.86 6.83 13.38
N PRO A 190 -5.21 7.99 13.60
CA PRO A 190 -3.91 8.29 12.99
C PRO A 190 -2.77 7.46 13.58
N ASP A 191 -2.95 6.91 14.79
CA ASP A 191 -1.95 6.07 15.44
C ASP A 191 -2.63 5.16 16.49
N LEU A 192 -1.93 4.10 16.89
CA LEU A 192 -2.39 3.13 17.88
C LEU A 192 -2.62 3.75 19.28
N PRO A 193 -1.74 4.63 19.81
CA PRO A 193 -2.01 5.36 21.05
C PRO A 193 -3.33 6.14 21.04
N ASP A 194 -3.69 6.74 19.91
CA ASP A 194 -4.93 7.51 19.74
C ASP A 194 -6.15 6.60 19.65
N ALA A 195 -5.99 5.41 19.06
CA ALA A 195 -7.04 4.40 18.97
C ALA A 195 -7.34 3.72 20.31
N LEU A 196 -6.32 3.41 21.11
CA LEU A 196 -6.44 2.59 22.33
C LEU A 196 -7.57 3.01 23.29
N PRO A 197 -7.83 4.31 23.57
CA PRO A 197 -8.97 4.72 24.39
C PRO A 197 -10.33 4.32 23.82
N ALA A 198 -10.45 4.21 22.50
CA ALA A 198 -11.68 3.85 21.79
C ALA A 198 -11.93 2.35 21.69
N ILE A 199 -11.03 1.49 22.18
CA ILE A 199 -11.18 0.02 22.14
C ILE A 199 -12.45 -0.49 22.85
N PHE A 200 -13.01 0.31 23.75
CA PHE A 200 -14.24 0.01 24.48
C PHE A 200 -15.52 0.42 23.74
N ALA A 201 -15.42 0.97 22.53
CA ALA A 201 -16.57 1.29 21.71
C ALA A 201 -17.41 0.04 21.43
N GLU A 202 -18.67 0.03 21.88
CA GLU A 202 -19.53 -1.15 21.86
C GLU A 202 -19.82 -1.65 20.44
N ASP A 203 -19.82 -0.77 19.46
CA ASP A 203 -20.06 -1.05 18.05
C ASP A 203 -18.82 -1.56 17.30
N ALA A 204 -17.61 -1.42 17.87
CA ALA A 204 -16.38 -1.88 17.26
C ALA A 204 -16.33 -3.41 17.18
N ALA A 205 -16.08 -3.94 15.97
CA ALA A 205 -16.03 -5.38 15.70
C ALA A 205 -14.62 -5.90 15.43
N GLU A 206 -13.81 -5.15 14.70
CA GLU A 206 -12.43 -5.52 14.35
C GLU A 206 -11.58 -4.26 14.19
N TRP A 207 -10.34 -4.31 14.63
CA TRP A 207 -9.31 -3.34 14.25
C TRP A 207 -8.31 -4.00 13.30
N ARG A 208 -7.90 -3.25 12.28
CA ARG A 208 -6.68 -3.53 11.52
C ARG A 208 -5.68 -2.43 11.84
N VAL A 209 -4.53 -2.83 12.35
CA VAL A 209 -3.47 -1.90 12.78
C VAL A 209 -2.34 -1.99 11.76
N HIS A 210 -2.00 -0.85 11.18
CA HIS A 210 -0.86 -0.73 10.27
C HIS A 210 0.44 -0.91 11.06
N PHE A 211 0.87 -2.16 11.16
CA PHE A 211 2.13 -2.58 11.77
C PHE A 211 2.59 -3.79 10.98
N HIS A 212 3.69 -3.68 10.23
CA HIS A 212 4.15 -4.79 9.40
C HIS A 212 4.59 -5.94 10.29
N VAL A 213 3.87 -7.05 10.25
CA VAL A 213 4.19 -8.24 11.02
C VAL A 213 4.74 -9.33 10.09
N PRO A 214 5.66 -10.20 10.57
CA PRO A 214 6.26 -11.24 9.75
C PRO A 214 5.23 -12.07 8.96
N ILE A 215 5.43 -12.17 7.65
CA ILE A 215 4.41 -12.72 6.73
C ILE A 215 4.14 -14.21 6.94
N PHE A 216 5.05 -14.94 7.59
CA PHE A 216 4.88 -16.36 7.91
C PHE A 216 4.05 -16.63 9.17
N VAL A 217 3.70 -15.59 9.95
CA VAL A 217 2.91 -15.75 11.19
C VAL A 217 1.45 -15.38 10.91
N ASP A 218 0.55 -16.30 11.23
CA ASP A 218 -0.90 -16.11 11.10
C ASP A 218 -1.55 -15.58 12.39
N ARG A 219 -0.96 -15.86 13.55
CA ARG A 219 -1.51 -15.52 14.87
C ARG A 219 -0.43 -15.05 15.86
N TYR A 220 -0.78 -14.02 16.62
CA TYR A 220 0.02 -13.40 17.66
C TYR A 220 -0.72 -13.46 18.99
N ALA A 221 -0.58 -14.58 19.72
CA ALA A 221 -1.28 -14.86 20.97
C ALA A 221 -2.81 -14.61 20.89
N THR A 222 -3.26 -13.39 21.16
CA THR A 222 -4.65 -12.93 21.12
C THR A 222 -5.10 -12.36 19.77
N PHE A 223 -4.17 -12.05 18.86
CA PHE A 223 -4.46 -11.40 17.57
C PHE A 223 -4.22 -12.34 16.38
N GLY A 224 -4.85 -12.02 15.26
CA GLY A 224 -4.46 -12.56 13.95
C GLY A 224 -3.51 -11.63 13.23
N SER A 225 -3.03 -12.07 12.08
CA SER A 225 -2.47 -11.21 11.04
C SER A 225 -3.38 -11.17 9.83
N THR A 226 -3.11 -10.27 8.88
CA THR A 226 -3.77 -10.22 7.58
C THR A 226 -3.09 -11.13 6.54
N GLN A 227 -2.43 -12.21 6.98
CA GLN A 227 -1.77 -13.17 6.08
C GLN A 227 -2.77 -13.83 5.12
N ASP A 228 -4.03 -14.03 5.54
CA ASP A 228 -5.06 -14.56 4.66
C ASP A 228 -5.36 -13.62 3.48
N GLU A 229 -5.37 -12.30 3.70
CA GLU A 229 -5.44 -11.32 2.62
C GLU A 229 -4.20 -11.37 1.71
N LEU A 230 -2.98 -11.46 2.25
CA LEU A 230 -1.76 -11.61 1.45
C LEU A 230 -1.80 -12.87 0.55
N ARG A 231 -2.31 -13.99 1.04
CA ARG A 231 -2.51 -15.22 0.24
C ARG A 231 -3.50 -15.01 -0.91
N ARG A 232 -4.57 -14.25 -0.69
CA ARG A 232 -5.52 -13.86 -1.76
C ARG A 232 -4.83 -12.99 -2.81
N VAL A 233 -4.03 -12.02 -2.39
CA VAL A 233 -3.24 -11.17 -3.30
C VAL A 233 -2.27 -12.02 -4.14
N LEU A 234 -1.47 -12.90 -3.52
CA LEU A 234 -0.54 -13.78 -4.23
C LEU A 234 -1.25 -14.68 -5.26
N THR A 235 -2.44 -15.18 -4.93
CA THR A 235 -3.26 -15.94 -5.87
C THR A 235 -3.62 -15.11 -7.10
N LEU A 236 -4.10 -13.87 -6.89
CA LEU A 236 -4.44 -12.94 -7.97
C LEU A 236 -3.22 -12.55 -8.81
N VAL A 237 -2.06 -12.34 -8.17
CA VAL A 237 -0.79 -12.05 -8.85
C VAL A 237 -0.43 -13.16 -9.83
N ARG A 238 -0.54 -14.42 -9.40
CA ARG A 238 -0.24 -15.59 -10.24
C ARG A 238 -1.26 -15.78 -11.37
N GLU A 239 -2.55 -15.67 -11.06
CA GLU A 239 -3.63 -15.87 -12.03
C GLU A 239 -3.64 -14.80 -13.12
N ARG A 240 -3.41 -13.55 -12.74
CA ARG A 240 -3.47 -12.38 -13.62
C ARG A 240 -2.12 -11.95 -14.17
N ARG A 241 -1.02 -12.55 -13.69
CA ARG A 241 0.37 -12.21 -14.06
C ARG A 241 0.65 -10.71 -13.91
N LEU A 242 0.31 -10.16 -12.74
CA LEU A 242 0.28 -8.71 -12.51
C LEU A 242 1.66 -8.04 -12.69
N THR A 243 2.69 -8.63 -12.09
CA THR A 243 4.07 -8.12 -12.16
C THR A 243 5.06 -9.25 -11.84
N PRO A 244 6.29 -9.22 -12.38
CA PRO A 244 7.37 -10.09 -11.96
C PRO A 244 8.06 -9.64 -10.65
N HIS A 245 7.73 -8.46 -10.12
CA HIS A 245 8.40 -7.86 -8.96
C HIS A 245 7.60 -8.08 -7.67
N LEU A 246 8.07 -9.03 -6.85
CA LEU A 246 7.60 -9.25 -5.48
C LEU A 246 8.70 -8.81 -4.51
N GLU A 247 8.34 -8.01 -3.52
CA GLU A 247 9.24 -7.49 -2.49
C GLU A 247 8.71 -7.90 -1.12
N ILE A 248 9.52 -8.57 -0.31
CA ILE A 248 9.15 -8.85 1.09
C ILE A 248 9.47 -7.59 1.89
N ASP A 249 8.43 -6.98 2.47
CA ASP A 249 8.56 -5.71 3.17
C ASP A 249 8.22 -5.86 4.65
N THR A 250 9.20 -6.33 5.41
CA THR A 250 9.12 -6.42 6.88
C THR A 250 10.26 -5.62 7.48
N TYR A 251 9.95 -4.43 8.00
CA TYR A 251 10.91 -3.54 8.68
C TYR A 251 10.93 -3.72 10.20
N THR A 252 10.02 -4.52 10.76
CA THR A 252 9.71 -4.48 12.19
C THR A 252 10.59 -5.35 13.08
N TRP A 253 11.66 -5.96 12.55
CA TRP A 253 12.55 -6.84 13.33
C TRP A 253 13.03 -6.20 14.64
N ASP A 254 13.32 -4.89 14.60
CA ASP A 254 13.83 -4.14 15.75
C ASP A 254 12.72 -3.51 16.63
N VAL A 255 11.50 -3.34 16.12
CA VAL A 255 10.37 -2.71 16.85
C VAL A 255 9.31 -3.70 17.31
N LEU A 256 9.37 -4.96 16.87
CA LEU A 256 8.51 -6.03 17.38
C LEU A 256 8.67 -6.18 18.90
N PRO A 257 7.60 -6.53 19.63
CA PRO A 257 7.70 -6.90 21.03
C PRO A 257 8.78 -7.98 21.25
N GLN A 258 9.58 -7.86 22.31
CA GLN A 258 10.77 -8.70 22.53
C GLN A 258 10.49 -10.22 22.46
N ALA A 259 9.29 -10.66 22.86
CA ALA A 259 8.87 -12.06 22.80
C ALA A 259 8.66 -12.59 21.37
N LEU A 260 8.51 -11.71 20.38
CA LEU A 260 8.28 -12.02 18.98
C LEU A 260 9.54 -11.83 18.12
N LYS A 261 10.62 -11.28 18.70
CA LYS A 261 11.88 -11.09 17.98
C LYS A 261 12.59 -12.43 17.77
N ALA A 262 13.11 -12.61 16.57
CA ALA A 262 14.07 -13.66 16.21
C ALA A 262 15.31 -13.01 15.59
N GLU A 263 16.37 -13.79 15.40
CA GLU A 263 17.58 -13.31 14.71
C GLU A 263 17.24 -12.86 13.28
N LEU A 264 17.72 -11.69 12.87
CA LEU A 264 17.35 -11.05 11.60
C LEU A 264 17.53 -11.98 10.38
N LEU A 265 18.64 -12.72 10.33
CA LEU A 265 18.90 -13.64 9.22
C LEU A 265 17.93 -14.82 9.18
N GLU A 266 17.55 -15.34 10.35
CA GLU A 266 16.58 -16.43 10.45
C GLU A 266 15.20 -15.94 10.00
N SER A 267 14.82 -14.76 10.49
CA SER A 267 13.62 -14.04 10.12
C SER A 267 13.47 -13.85 8.61
N ILE A 268 14.48 -13.25 7.95
CA ILE A 268 14.50 -13.08 6.50
C ILE A 268 14.38 -14.45 5.80
N GLY A 269 15.14 -15.46 6.26
CA GLY A 269 15.10 -16.80 5.67
C GLY A 269 13.70 -17.44 5.74
N ARG A 270 12.97 -17.23 6.83
CA ARG A 270 11.60 -17.74 7.01
C ARG A 270 10.59 -17.03 6.13
N GLU A 271 10.71 -15.72 5.93
CA GLU A 271 9.83 -14.99 5.00
C GLU A 271 10.05 -15.45 3.56
N TYR A 272 11.31 -15.60 3.13
CA TYR A 272 11.63 -16.14 1.82
C TYR A 272 11.09 -17.57 1.64
N ALA A 273 11.30 -18.45 2.61
CA ALA A 273 10.82 -19.82 2.55
C ALA A 273 9.29 -19.88 2.46
N TRP A 274 8.59 -19.03 3.24
CA TRP A 274 7.14 -18.91 3.17
C TRP A 274 6.66 -18.39 1.82
N ALA A 275 7.28 -17.33 1.28
CA ALA A 275 6.90 -16.77 -0.01
C ALA A 275 7.05 -17.80 -1.14
N LEU A 276 8.14 -18.59 -1.12
CA LEU A 276 8.41 -19.65 -2.11
C LEU A 276 7.48 -20.86 -1.97
N ASP A 277 6.97 -21.15 -0.77
CA ASP A 277 6.01 -22.23 -0.54
C ASP A 277 4.60 -21.85 -1.03
N VAL A 278 4.23 -20.57 -0.87
CA VAL A 278 2.88 -20.08 -1.17
C VAL A 278 2.69 -19.65 -2.62
N PHE A 279 3.72 -19.11 -3.27
CA PHE A 279 3.65 -18.58 -4.65
C PHE A 279 3.90 -19.66 -5.71
#